data_AF-A0A7J9N9L4-F1
#
_entry.id   AF-A0A7J9N9L4-F1
#
_cell.length_a   1.000
_cell.length_b   1.000
_cell.length_c   1.000
_cell.angle_alpha   90.00
_cell.angle_beta   90.00
_cell.angle_gamma   90.00
#
_symmetry.space_group_name_H-M   'P 1'
#
loop_
_entity.id
_entity.type
_entity.pdbx_description
1 polymer ?
#
loop_
_entity_poly.entity_id
_entity_poly.type
_entity_poly.pdbx_seq_one_letter_code
_entity_poly.pdbx_strand_id
1 'polypeptide(L)'
;MMNLKLSFARKLNHQGSSPLHSVVRKGYKEMAIRFLKIDKHLVRVRGKKGKTPLHYLCKVGNQLGLSDAFLEASPDCIQVVKNRTTLHIAIQNNRLDVLQLLIRALKRKDYY
;
A
#
# COMPACT_ATOMS: atom_id res chain seq x y z
N MET A 1 1.16 -23.70 -6.38
CA MET A 1 1.16 -22.65 -5.34
C MET A 1 2.61 -22.25 -5.07
N MET A 2 2.96 -20.96 -5.08
CA MET A 2 4.31 -20.52 -4.69
C MET A 2 4.46 -20.69 -3.18
N ASN A 3 5.26 -21.67 -2.75
CA ASN A 3 5.57 -21.92 -1.33
C ASN A 3 6.67 -20.96 -0.88
N LEU A 4 6.39 -19.64 -0.95
CA LEU A 4 7.31 -18.63 -0.47
C LEU A 4 7.30 -18.69 1.06
N LYS A 5 8.47 -18.93 1.67
CA LYS A 5 8.61 -18.71 3.12
C LYS A 5 8.16 -17.28 3.42
N LEU A 6 7.08 -17.12 4.19
CA LEU A 6 6.38 -15.84 4.40
C LEU A 6 7.34 -14.71 4.84
N SER A 7 8.40 -15.08 5.56
CA SER A 7 9.50 -14.20 5.96
C SER A 7 10.16 -13.47 4.77
N PHE A 8 10.27 -14.09 3.60
CA PHE A 8 10.84 -13.46 2.41
C PHE A 8 9.92 -12.40 1.80
N ALA A 9 8.60 -12.58 1.88
CA ALA A 9 7.65 -11.57 1.41
C ALA A 9 7.71 -10.26 2.23
N ARG A 10 8.24 -10.33 3.46
CA ARG A 10 8.45 -9.19 4.36
C ARG A 10 9.87 -8.62 4.33
N LYS A 11 10.85 -9.40 3.88
CA LYS A 11 12.26 -8.99 3.85
C LYS A 11 12.45 -7.79 2.93
N LEU A 12 13.17 -6.79 3.42
CA LEU A 12 13.50 -5.60 2.65
C LEU A 12 14.76 -5.85 1.80
N ASN A 13 14.76 -5.33 0.58
CA ASN A 13 15.98 -5.27 -0.25
C ASN A 13 16.92 -4.13 0.22
N HIS A 14 18.07 -3.97 -0.45
CA HIS A 14 19.05 -2.90 -0.15
C HIS A 14 18.49 -1.47 -0.29
N GLN A 15 17.37 -1.29 -0.99
CA GLN A 15 16.67 -0.01 -1.11
C GLN A 15 15.65 0.20 0.01
N GLY A 16 15.55 -0.72 0.97
CA GLY A 16 14.56 -0.73 2.04
C GLY A 16 13.15 -1.00 1.53
N SER A 17 12.98 -1.80 0.48
CA SER A 17 11.67 -2.10 -0.12
C SER A 17 11.35 -3.59 -0.01
N SER A 18 10.15 -3.93 0.48
CA SER A 18 9.66 -5.30 0.42
C SER A 18 9.26 -5.68 -1.03
N PRO A 19 9.07 -6.98 -1.33
CA PRO A 19 8.48 -7.42 -2.59
C PRO A 19 7.21 -6.64 -2.96
N LEU A 20 6.28 -6.43 -2.00
CA LEU A 20 5.04 -5.69 -2.26
C LEU A 20 5.29 -4.21 -2.63
N HIS A 21 6.32 -3.55 -2.08
CA HIS A 21 6.68 -2.21 -2.54
C HIS A 21 7.13 -2.20 -4.00
N SER A 22 7.93 -3.20 -4.38
CA SER A 22 8.51 -3.29 -5.72
C SER A 22 7.44 -3.52 -6.77
N VAL A 23 6.48 -4.42 -6.52
CA VAL A 23 5.39 -4.70 -7.47
C VAL A 23 4.44 -3.51 -7.64
N VAL A 24 4.09 -2.81 -6.57
CA VAL A 24 3.26 -1.59 -6.64
C VAL A 24 3.95 -0.52 -7.46
N ARG A 25 5.25 -0.28 -7.19
CA ARG A 25 6.04 0.71 -7.94
C ARG A 25 6.19 0.36 -9.41
N LYS A 26 6.25 -0.94 -9.75
CA LYS A 26 6.47 -1.43 -11.11
C LYS A 26 5.20 -1.62 -11.94
N GLY A 27 4.01 -1.51 -11.35
CA GLY A 27 2.78 -1.72 -12.10
C GLY A 27 2.26 -3.16 -12.12
N TYR A 28 2.82 -4.08 -11.33
CA TYR A 28 2.50 -5.51 -11.42
C TYR A 28 1.28 -5.89 -10.58
N LYS A 29 0.08 -5.51 -11.08
CA LYS A 29 -1.21 -5.70 -10.41
C LYS A 29 -1.42 -7.15 -9.95
N GLU A 30 -1.30 -8.11 -10.85
CA GLU A 30 -1.64 -9.51 -10.55
C GLU A 30 -0.69 -10.13 -9.55
N MET A 31 0.57 -9.71 -9.57
CA MET A 31 1.56 -10.13 -8.59
C MET A 31 1.31 -9.49 -7.22
N ALA A 32 0.89 -8.23 -7.19
CA ALA A 32 0.45 -7.58 -5.95
C ALA A 32 -0.74 -8.30 -5.32
N ILE A 33 -1.77 -8.65 -6.12
CA ILE A 33 -2.93 -9.41 -5.64
C ILE A 33 -2.51 -10.77 -5.10
N ARG A 34 -1.61 -11.48 -5.77
CA ARG A 34 -1.07 -12.76 -5.27
C ARG A 34 -0.36 -12.61 -3.93
N PHE A 35 0.43 -11.56 -3.74
CA PHE A 35 1.05 -11.29 -2.44
C PHE A 35 0.01 -11.00 -1.35
N LEU A 36 -1.03 -10.22 -1.65
CA LEU A 36 -2.10 -9.95 -0.68
C LEU A 36 -2.91 -11.19 -0.32
N LYS A 37 -3.10 -12.12 -1.25
CA LYS A 37 -3.72 -13.43 -1.00
C LYS A 37 -2.87 -14.32 -0.10
N ILE A 38 -1.54 -14.22 -0.19
CA ILE A 38 -0.62 -14.95 0.69
C ILE A 38 -0.66 -14.36 2.11
N ASP A 39 -0.58 -13.03 2.21
CA ASP A 39 -0.58 -12.32 3.49
C ASP A 39 -1.05 -10.88 3.32
N LYS A 40 -2.27 -10.59 3.78
CA LYS A 40 -2.85 -9.24 3.74
C LYS A 40 -2.06 -8.22 4.54
N HIS A 41 -1.32 -8.64 5.58
CA HIS A 41 -0.53 -7.73 6.42
C HIS A 41 0.72 -7.19 5.71
N LEU A 42 1.05 -7.69 4.51
CA LEU A 42 2.14 -7.15 3.70
C LEU A 42 1.93 -5.65 3.36
N VAL A 43 0.68 -5.17 3.29
CA VAL A 43 0.38 -3.73 3.07
C VAL A 43 0.88 -2.84 4.21
N ARG A 44 1.20 -3.40 5.38
CA ARG A 44 1.68 -2.67 6.57
C ARG A 44 3.20 -2.72 6.72
N VAL A 45 3.91 -3.46 5.86
CA VAL A 45 5.37 -3.55 5.95
C VAL A 45 5.99 -2.17 5.77
N ARG A 46 6.79 -1.74 6.74
CA ARG A 46 7.47 -0.44 6.71
C ARG A 46 8.81 -0.60 6.01
N GLY A 47 8.93 0.02 4.85
CA GLY A 47 10.17 0.13 4.11
C GLY A 47 10.99 1.36 4.49
N LYS A 48 11.76 1.85 3.53
CA LYS A 48 12.65 3.02 3.68
C LYS A 48 11.86 4.23 4.19
N LYS A 49 12.43 4.90 5.21
CA LYS A 49 11.81 6.06 5.90
C LYS A 49 10.45 5.74 6.55
N GLY A 50 10.15 4.46 6.82
CA GLY A 50 8.88 4.04 7.42
C GLY A 50 7.70 3.97 6.44
N LYS A 51 7.92 4.21 5.14
CA LYS A 51 6.87 4.19 4.13
C LYS A 51 6.32 2.78 3.93
N THR A 52 5.01 2.65 3.81
CA THR A 52 4.33 1.39 3.48
C THR A 52 4.05 1.29 1.97
N PRO A 53 3.67 0.12 1.44
CA PRO A 53 3.23 -0.01 0.05
C PRO A 53 2.11 0.96 -0.35
N LEU A 54 1.19 1.29 0.56
CA LEU A 54 0.12 2.29 0.29
C LEU A 54 0.69 3.69 0.04
N HIS A 55 1.76 4.09 0.74
CA HIS A 55 2.43 5.38 0.49
C HIS A 55 2.98 5.45 -0.94
N TYR A 56 3.45 4.32 -1.47
CA TYR A 56 3.91 4.24 -2.86
C TYR A 56 2.72 4.28 -3.82
N LEU A 57 1.61 3.60 -3.52
CA LEU A 57 0.38 3.71 -4.30
C LEU A 57 -0.12 5.16 -4.40
N CYS A 58 -0.05 5.93 -3.31
CA CYS A 58 -0.37 7.36 -3.30
C CYS A 58 0.59 8.23 -4.12
N LYS A 59 1.78 7.71 -4.45
CA LYS A 59 2.75 8.39 -5.33
C LYS A 59 2.54 8.02 -6.79
N VAL A 60 2.27 6.74 -7.07
CA VAL A 60 2.16 6.21 -8.45
C VAL A 60 0.72 6.16 -8.97
N GLY A 61 -0.29 6.40 -8.13
CA GLY A 61 -1.73 6.31 -8.39
C GLY A 61 -2.31 4.91 -8.43
N ASN A 62 -3.62 4.84 -8.58
CA ASN A 62 -4.43 3.62 -8.60
C ASN A 62 -4.75 3.14 -10.02
N GLN A 63 -3.84 3.35 -10.97
CA GLN A 63 -4.03 2.96 -12.38
C GLN A 63 -4.29 1.45 -12.53
N LEU A 64 -3.81 0.67 -11.56
CA LEU A 64 -3.95 -0.77 -11.50
C LEU A 64 -5.22 -1.23 -10.77
N GLY A 65 -5.98 -0.34 -10.13
CA GLY A 65 -7.11 -0.75 -9.28
C GLY A 65 -6.68 -1.56 -8.04
N LEU A 66 -5.52 -1.27 -7.46
CA LEU A 66 -5.02 -1.92 -6.25
C LEU A 66 -5.52 -1.28 -4.95
N SER A 67 -6.04 -0.05 -5.00
CA SER A 67 -6.48 0.67 -3.80
C SER A 67 -7.58 -0.07 -3.05
N ASP A 68 -8.55 -0.67 -3.73
CA ASP A 68 -9.62 -1.43 -3.08
C ASP A 68 -9.05 -2.67 -2.38
N ALA A 69 -8.20 -3.43 -3.07
CA ALA A 69 -7.51 -4.58 -2.49
C ALA A 69 -6.65 -4.20 -1.27
N PHE A 70 -6.06 -3.00 -1.26
CA PHE A 70 -5.28 -2.51 -0.13
C PHE A 70 -6.15 -2.12 1.07
N LEU A 71 -7.28 -1.47 0.80
CA LEU A 71 -8.27 -1.09 1.81
C LEU A 71 -8.96 -2.33 2.42
N GLU A 72 -9.30 -3.32 1.59
CA GLU A 72 -9.81 -4.62 2.04
C GLU A 72 -8.78 -5.37 2.89
N ALA A 73 -7.52 -5.39 2.47
CA ALA A 73 -6.45 -6.07 3.19
C ALA A 73 -6.21 -5.46 4.58
N SER A 74 -6.37 -4.15 4.72
CA SER A 74 -6.25 -3.45 6.00
C SER A 74 -6.98 -2.11 5.95
N PRO A 75 -8.19 -2.00 6.51
CA PRO A 75 -8.91 -0.72 6.61
C PRO A 75 -8.09 0.36 7.34
N ASP A 76 -7.18 -0.05 8.23
CA ASP A 76 -6.24 0.81 8.97
C ASP A 76 -4.91 1.07 8.25
N CYS A 77 -4.82 0.81 6.95
CA CYS A 77 -3.57 1.01 6.21
C CYS A 77 -3.21 2.49 6.02
N ILE A 78 -4.15 3.41 6.27
CA ILE A 78 -3.93 4.86 6.29
C ILE A 78 -3.08 5.20 7.51
N GLN A 79 -1.79 5.39 7.28
CA GLN A 79 -0.81 5.66 8.34
C GLN A 79 -0.12 7.01 8.13
N VAL A 80 0.32 7.60 9.24
CA VAL A 80 1.19 8.77 9.26
C VAL A 80 2.65 8.30 9.22
N VAL A 81 3.43 8.85 8.29
CA VAL A 81 4.88 8.68 8.25
C VAL A 81 5.54 10.05 8.22
N LYS A 82 6.36 10.36 9.23
CA LYS A 82 7.07 11.65 9.37
C LYS A 82 6.13 12.87 9.29
N ASN A 83 5.06 12.87 10.09
CA ASN A 83 4.02 13.91 10.11
C ASN A 83 3.25 14.08 8.79
N ARG A 84 3.36 13.12 7.86
CA ARG A 84 2.63 13.13 6.59
C ARG A 84 1.75 11.90 6.52
N THR A 85 0.44 12.09 6.42
CA THR A 85 -0.49 11.01 6.07
C THR A 85 -0.35 10.64 4.59
N THR A 86 -0.84 9.46 4.23
CA THR A 86 -1.01 9.06 2.83
C THR A 86 -1.84 10.06 2.02
N LEU A 87 -2.80 10.76 2.64
CA LEU A 87 -3.55 11.86 2.02
C LEU A 87 -2.62 12.99 1.52
N HIS A 88 -1.69 13.45 2.37
CA HIS A 88 -0.74 14.50 1.98
C HIS A 88 0.10 14.10 0.76
N ILE A 89 0.45 12.81 0.65
CA ILE A 89 1.22 12.30 -0.49
C ILE A 89 0.35 12.26 -1.76
N ALA A 90 -0.90 11.79 -1.65
CA ALA A 90 -1.83 11.75 -2.77
C ALA A 90 -2.07 13.16 -3.33
N ILE A 91 -2.31 14.16 -2.46
CA ILE A 91 -2.49 15.56 -2.84
C ILE A 91 -1.25 16.10 -3.56
N GLN A 92 -0.05 15.93 -2.95
CA GLN A 92 1.19 16.43 -3.55
C GLN A 92 1.52 15.84 -4.92
N ASN A 93 1.08 14.61 -5.20
CA ASN A 93 1.34 13.95 -6.47
C ASN A 93 0.13 14.03 -7.42
N ASN A 94 -0.87 14.87 -7.11
CA ASN A 94 -2.11 15.03 -7.88
C ASN A 94 -2.81 13.68 -8.18
N ARG A 95 -2.85 12.77 -7.21
CA ARG A 95 -3.48 11.43 -7.33
C ARG A 95 -4.91 11.48 -6.78
N LEU A 96 -5.79 12.14 -7.53
CA LEU A 96 -7.21 12.33 -7.15
C LEU A 96 -7.96 11.00 -7.00
N ASP A 97 -7.63 10.02 -7.85
CA ASP A 97 -8.15 8.65 -7.81
C ASP A 97 -7.89 7.96 -6.47
N VAL A 98 -6.65 8.03 -5.98
CA VAL A 98 -6.27 7.47 -4.67
C VAL A 98 -6.85 8.32 -3.54
N LEU A 99 -6.84 9.65 -3.69
CA LEU A 99 -7.36 10.58 -2.68
C LEU A 99 -8.84 10.32 -2.38
N GLN A 100 -9.68 10.17 -3.41
CA GLN A 100 -11.10 9.88 -3.24
C GLN A 100 -11.34 8.57 -2.45
N LEU A 101 -10.56 7.54 -2.74
CA LEU A 101 -10.65 6.26 -2.04
C LEU A 101 -10.23 6.38 -0.57
N LEU A 102 -9.14 7.10 -0.29
CA LEU A 102 -8.70 7.37 1.08
C LEU A 102 -9.74 8.16 1.89
N ILE A 103 -10.36 9.18 1.30
CA ILE A 103 -11.43 9.97 1.95
C ILE A 103 -12.64 9.07 2.26
N ARG A 104 -13.06 8.23 1.32
CA ARG A 104 -14.17 7.28 1.55
C ARG A 104 -13.85 6.31 2.69
N ALA A 105 -12.63 5.80 2.73
CA ALA A 105 -12.17 4.89 3.78
C ALA A 105 -12.13 5.56 5.17
N LEU A 106 -11.75 6.85 5.24
CA LEU A 106 -11.78 7.61 6.49
C LEU A 106 -13.20 7.88 6.96
N LYS A 107 -14.10 8.32 6.08
CA LYS A 107 -15.52 8.54 6.43
C LYS A 107 -16.15 7.29 7.04
N ARG A 108 -15.85 6.10 6.50
CA ARG A 108 -16.33 4.83 7.09
C ARG A 108 -15.87 4.59 8.52
N LYS A 109 -14.78 5.21 8.97
CA LYS A 109 -14.29 5.10 10.34
C LYS A 109 -14.97 6.06 11.31
N ASP A 110 -15.43 7.21 10.83
CA ASP A 110 -16.09 8.20 11.70
C ASP A 110 -17.54 7.80 12.08
N TYR A 111 -18.07 6.72 11.49
CA TYR A 111 -19.42 6.20 11.76
C TYR A 111 -19.45 4.97 12.71
N TYR A 112 -18.31 4.54 13.24
CA TYR A 112 -18.19 3.46 14.25
C TYR A 112 -17.34 3.93 15.42
#